data_AF-A0A1I0JI89-F1
#
_entry.id   AF-A0A1I0JI89-F1
#
_cell.length_a   1.000
_cell.length_b   1.000
_cell.length_c   1.000
_cell.angle_alpha   90.00
_cell.angle_beta   90.00
_cell.angle_gamma   90.00
#
_symmetry.space_group_name_H-M   'P 1'
#
loop_
_entity.id
_entity.type
_entity.pdbx_description
1 polymer ?
#
loop_
_entity_poly.entity_id
_entity_poly.type
_entity_poly.pdbx_seq_one_letter_code
_entity_poly.pdbx_strand_id
1 'polypeptide(L)' 'MDLQIIQNRIIEIREQRVMLDFHLAELYEVETKVLKQAVRRNIERFSGRLYV' A
#
# COMPACT_ATOMS: atom_id res chain seq x y z
N MET A 1 15.96 -0.15 -6.70
CA MET A 1 14.63 0.39 -6.32
C MET A 1 14.45 1.72 -7.03
N ASP A 2 13.89 1.68 -8.25
CA ASP A 2 13.63 2.87 -9.04
C ASP A 2 12.49 3.69 -8.42
N LEU A 3 12.82 4.84 -7.84
CA LEU A 3 11.86 5.78 -7.26
C LEU A 3 10.73 6.18 -8.23
N GLN A 4 10.99 6.13 -9.54
CA GLN A 4 10.01 6.40 -10.59
C GLN A 4 8.84 5.41 -10.58
N ILE A 5 9.09 4.14 -10.25
CA ILE A 5 8.05 3.10 -10.21
C ILE A 5 7.07 3.39 -9.07
N ILE A 6 7.58 3.86 -7.91
CA ILE A 6 6.75 4.17 -6.74
C ILE A 6 5.89 5.42 -7.00
N GLN A 7 6.46 6.44 -7.65
CA GLN A 7 5.74 7.68 -7.96
C GLN A 7 4.56 7.46 -8.92
N ASN A 8 4.72 6.60 -9.93
CA ASN A 8 3.65 6.27 -10.88
C ASN A 8 2.48 5.49 -10.25
N ARG A 9 2.69 4.92 -9.06
CA ARG A 9 1.72 4.08 -8.34
C ARG A 9 0.90 4.84 -7.29
N ILE A 10 1.31 6.07 -6.99
CA ILE A 10 0.61 6.98 -6.09
C ILE A 10 -0.37 7.78 -6.92
N ILE A 11 -1.66 7.61 -6.66
CA ILE A 11 -2.73 8.36 -7.31
C ILE A 11 -3.24 9.45 -6.37
N GLU A 12 -3.69 10.58 -6.91
CA GLU A 12 -4.25 11.66 -6.13
C GLU A 12 -5.77 11.67 -6.28
N ILE A 13 -6.50 11.49 -5.17
CA ILE A 13 -7.97 11.50 -5.13
C ILE A 13 -8.38 12.51 -4.06
N ARG A 14 -9.12 13.56 -4.45
CA ARG A 14 -9.61 14.61 -3.53
C ARG A 14 -8.49 15.19 -2.65
N GLU A 15 -7.35 15.54 -3.27
CA GLU A 15 -6.16 16.09 -2.60
C GLU A 15 -5.49 15.11 -1.61
N GLN A 16 -5.87 13.83 -1.65
CA GLN A 16 -5.25 12.76 -0.87
C GLN A 16 -4.42 11.87 -1.79
N ARG A 17 -3.15 11.66 -1.43
CA ARG A 17 -2.30 10.66 -2.07
C ARG A 17 -2.71 9.27 -1.59
N VAL A 18 -3.21 8.46 -2.49
CA VAL A 18 -3.66 7.09 -2.27
C VAL A 18 -2.70 6.15 -3.01
N MET A 19 -2.25 5.09 -2.32
CA MET A 19 -1.56 3.98 -2.95
C MET A 19 -2.41 2.74 -2.78
N LEU A 20 -2.63 2.02 -3.88
CA LEU A 20 -3.43 0.81 -3.88
C LEU A 20 -2.64 -0.37 -3.31
N ASP A 21 -3.35 -1.27 -2.64
CA ASP A 21 -2.82 -2.46 -1.97
C ASP A 21 -2.00 -3.38 -2.90
N PHE A 22 -2.38 -3.50 -4.17
CA PHE A 22 -1.63 -4.29 -5.16
C PHE A 22 -0.26 -3.68 -5.48
N HIS A 23 -0.17 -2.35 -5.56
CA HIS A 23 1.11 -1.66 -5.77
C HIS A 23 2.04 -1.86 -4.58
N LEU A 24 1.47 -1.85 -3.36
CA LEU A 24 2.21 -2.10 -2.13
C LEU A 24 2.69 -3.55 -2.07
N ALA A 25 1.85 -4.50 -2.47
CA ALA A 25 2.19 -5.92 -2.51
C ALA A 25 3.37 -6.19 -3.47
N GLU A 26 3.32 -5.61 -4.67
CA GLU A 26 4.41 -5.72 -5.66
C GLU A 26 5.69 -5.02 -5.20
N LEU A 27 5.60 -3.88 -4.49
CA LEU A 27 6.75 -3.18 -3.92
C LEU A 27 7.48 -4.02 -2.86
N TYR A 28 6.72 -4.77 -2.06
CA TYR A 28 7.27 -5.69 -1.06
C TYR A 28 7.53 -7.09 -1.61
N GLU A 29 7.32 -7.31 -2.92
CA GLU A 29 7.44 -8.61 -3.60
C GLU A 29 6.64 -9.73 -2.89
N VAL A 30 5.49 -9.37 -2.33
CA VAL A 30 4.57 -10.30 -1.65
C VAL A 30 3.26 -10.39 -2.39
N GLU A 31 2.57 -11.52 -2.25
CA GLU A 31 1.19 -11.62 -2.72
C GLU A 31 0.28 -10.67 -1.94
N THR A 32 -0.69 -10.05 -2.62
CA THR A 32 -1.69 -9.15 -2.02
C THR A 32 -2.44 -9.83 -0.87
N LYS A 33 -2.65 -11.15 -0.94
CA LYS A 33 -3.26 -11.94 0.14
C LYS A 33 -2.39 -11.98 1.41
N VAL A 34 -1.07 -12.11 1.26
CA VAL A 34 -0.11 -12.12 2.37
C VAL A 34 -0.05 -10.73 3.00
N LEU A 35 -0.02 -9.67 2.18
CA LEU A 35 -0.09 -8.29 2.65
C LEU A 35 -1.38 -8.04 3.46
N LYS A 36 -2.55 -8.43 2.92
CA LYS A 36 -3.84 -8.30 3.62
C LYS A 36 -3.89 -9.08 4.94
N GLN A 37 -3.28 -10.26 5.00
CA GLN A 37 -3.16 -11.01 6.25
C GLN A 37 -2.26 -10.31 7.26
N ALA A 38 -1.11 -9.78 6.83
CA ALA A 38 -0.17 -9.06 7.70
C ALA A 38 -0.80 -7.79 8.29
N VAL A 39 -1.54 -7.03 7.47
CA VAL A 39 -2.28 -5.84 7.89
C VAL A 39 -3.37 -6.20 8.89
N ARG A 40 -4.17 -7.24 8.61
CA ARG A 40 -5.21 -7.72 9.54
C ARG A 40 -4.65 -8.15 10.89
N ARG A 41 -3.49 -8.84 10.90
CA ARG A 41 -2.81 -9.27 12.13
C ARG A 41 -2.19 -8.12 12.93
N ASN A 42 -1.91 -6.99 12.29
CA ASN A 42 -1.26 -5.84 12.91
C ASN A 42 -2.13 -4.59 12.81
N ILE A 43 -3.46 -4.72 12.82
CA ILE A 43 -4.40 -3.62 12.52
C ILE A 43 -4.15 -2.39 13.41
N GLU A 44 -3.74 -2.62 14.67
CA GLU A 44 -3.38 -1.56 15.63
C GLU A 44 -2.17 -0.73 15.18
N ARG A 45 -1.20 -1.34 14.49
CA ARG A 45 -0.02 -0.66 13.93
C ARG A 45 -0.32 0.07 12.62
N PHE A 46 -1.42 -0.26 11.96
CA PHE A 46 -1.89 0.38 10.74
C PHE A 46 -2.95 1.47 10.99
N SER A 47 -3.15 1.86 12.26
CA SER A 47 -4.11 2.89 12.66
C SER A 47 -3.72 4.27 12.14
N GLY A 48 -4.36 4.70 11.04
CA GLY A 48 -4.53 6.12 10.75
C GLY A 48 -4.34 6.59 9.31
N ARG A 49 -3.80 5.79 8.37
CA ARG A 49 -3.56 6.34 7.01
C ARG A 49 -3.46 5.37 5.83
N LEU A 50 -3.50 4.07 6.05
CA LEU A 50 -3.58 3.13 4.93
C LEU A 50 -5.04 2.84 4.60
N TYR A 51 -5.50 3.40 3.49
CA TYR A 51 -6.62 2.82 2.75
C TYR A 51 -6.11 1.50 2.18
N VAL A 52 -6.56 0.39 2.75
CA VAL A 52 -6.43 -0.97 2.20
C VAL A 52 -7.67 -1.31 1.38
#